data_AF-A0A0P0M3D3-F1
#
_entry.id   AF-A0A0P0M3D3-F1
#
_cell.length_a   1.000
_cell.length_b   1.000
_cell.length_c   1.000
_cell.angle_alpha   90.00
_cell.angle_beta   90.00
_cell.angle_gamma   90.00
#
_symmetry.space_group_name_H-M   'P 1'
#
loop_
_entity.id
_entity.type
_entity.pdbx_description
1 polymer ?
#
loop_
_entity_poly.entity_id
_entity_poly.type
_entity_poly.pdbx_seq_one_letter_code
_entity_poly.pdbx_strand_id
1 'polypeptide(L)'
;MDDSTNITLKYKNNIFTDIGKIVSNTSYTIKLPNTVRNQSAFLHADLPSCQYSVASFYLDARYIRNGVEIIKGAKIYLIGTSDVFETALIWGNATQFSSIANEEKKLQDLKERWHYESQGNDPFPDYYIEWNSGKNVSQYDSHGDFFFPKVNYNIRSADKDLPYHPAVKATWILEHISLDNDVIFIFPSEQQAVLNKLFIPLLTRNDGLEFSQKNELWLNAKYYLNQGTGPIELYFENKEYSSYYGTVNKSSLSEGTFISGIKTKGNSIKLNASGKVSIHTLTSFYPSNAAMIAYYIENGENNEIFNIGYTDIISNGGNSYNITFEFEGVESDSVNKII
;
A
#
# COMPACT_ATOMS: atom_id res chain seq x y z
N MET A 1 11.34 5.37 47.25
CA MET A 1 11.10 4.51 46.09
C MET A 1 10.77 3.14 46.62
N ASP A 2 9.72 2.50 46.10
CA ASP A 2 9.14 1.29 46.66
C ASP A 2 9.91 0.05 46.16
N ASP A 3 10.48 -0.72 47.10
CA ASP A 3 11.18 -1.99 46.87
C ASP A 3 10.22 -3.13 46.44
N SER A 4 8.91 -2.87 46.32
CA SER A 4 7.90 -3.90 46.04
C SER A 4 7.71 -4.26 44.55
N THR A 5 8.24 -3.48 43.60
CA THR A 5 8.02 -3.76 42.16
C THR A 5 9.01 -4.81 41.63
N ASN A 6 8.75 -6.08 41.91
CA ASN A 6 9.51 -7.21 41.40
C ASN A 6 9.11 -7.55 39.94
N ILE A 7 9.59 -6.76 38.97
CA ILE A 7 9.52 -7.17 37.56
C ILE A 7 10.41 -8.41 37.42
N THR A 8 9.76 -9.57 37.27
CA THR A 8 10.44 -10.83 36.96
C THR A 8 10.66 -10.89 35.44
N LEU A 9 11.81 -11.39 35.00
CA LEU A 9 12.12 -11.52 33.57
C LEU A 9 11.95 -12.98 33.16
N LYS A 10 11.20 -13.23 32.08
CA LYS A 10 11.08 -14.58 31.51
C LYS A 10 11.99 -14.67 30.29
N TYR A 11 13.01 -15.53 30.39
CA TYR A 11 13.72 -16.04 29.23
C TYR A 11 13.01 -17.31 28.77
N LYS A 12 12.43 -17.32 27.56
CA LYS A 12 11.80 -18.51 27.00
C LYS A 12 11.98 -18.51 25.49
N ASN A 13 12.59 -19.57 24.97
CA ASN A 13 12.87 -19.75 23.55
C ASN A 13 11.86 -20.76 23.00
N ASN A 14 11.10 -20.43 21.94
CA ASN A 14 10.19 -21.37 21.26
C ASN A 14 9.91 -20.95 19.81
N ILE A 15 10.17 -21.88 18.87
CA ILE A 15 10.17 -21.65 17.41
C ILE A 15 8.79 -21.82 16.73
N PHE A 16 7.77 -22.41 17.37
CA PHE A 16 6.46 -22.56 16.71
C PHE A 16 5.30 -22.41 17.68
N THR A 17 4.39 -21.48 17.40
CA THR A 17 2.93 -21.67 17.62
C THR A 17 2.06 -20.55 17.05
N ASP A 18 2.58 -19.35 16.77
CA ASP A 18 1.84 -18.22 16.15
C ASP A 18 2.80 -17.04 15.88
N ILE A 19 2.55 -16.17 14.89
CA ILE A 19 3.31 -14.90 14.74
C ILE A 19 3.09 -13.99 15.95
N GLY A 20 1.89 -14.01 16.54
CA GLY A 20 1.58 -13.34 17.80
C GLY A 20 2.21 -13.97 19.05
N LYS A 21 3.01 -15.05 18.89
CA LYS A 21 3.62 -15.82 20.00
C LYS A 21 5.13 -16.03 19.82
N ILE A 22 5.82 -15.18 19.03
CA ILE A 22 7.28 -15.13 19.06
C ILE A 22 7.70 -14.77 20.49
N VAL A 23 8.10 -15.77 21.28
CA VAL A 23 8.44 -15.55 22.68
C VAL A 23 9.83 -14.94 22.73
N SER A 24 9.80 -13.62 22.84
CA SER A 24 10.95 -12.76 23.03
C SER A 24 11.41 -12.83 24.48
N ASN A 25 12.55 -12.22 24.79
CA ASN A 25 12.76 -11.86 26.20
C ASN A 25 11.63 -10.92 26.59
N THR A 26 10.81 -11.34 27.54
CA THR A 26 9.58 -10.63 27.90
C THR A 26 9.49 -10.45 29.41
N SER A 27 8.90 -9.33 29.84
CA SER A 27 8.58 -9.13 31.24
C SER A 27 7.29 -9.86 31.58
N TYR A 28 7.04 -10.06 32.88
CA TYR A 28 5.66 -10.24 33.33
C TYR A 28 4.84 -8.96 33.07
N THR A 29 3.52 -9.07 33.19
CA THR A 29 2.60 -7.94 33.05
C THR A 29 2.99 -6.79 33.97
N ILE A 30 3.25 -5.64 33.37
CA ILE A 30 3.51 -4.36 34.03
C ILE A 30 2.21 -3.55 33.97
N LYS A 31 1.76 -3.10 35.13
CA LYS A 31 0.56 -2.26 35.26
C LYS A 31 0.98 -0.79 35.22
N LEU A 32 0.55 -0.09 34.18
CA LEU A 32 0.74 1.35 34.06
C LEU A 32 -0.56 2.08 34.47
N PRO A 33 -0.48 3.15 35.28
CA PRO A 33 -1.66 3.86 35.76
C PRO A 33 -2.41 4.54 34.61
N ASN A 34 -3.73 4.66 34.73
CA ASN A 34 -4.58 5.31 33.75
C ASN A 34 -4.48 6.85 33.84
N THR A 35 -3.39 7.40 33.32
CA THR A 35 -3.16 8.85 33.25
C THR A 35 -3.45 9.36 31.84
N VAL A 36 -3.80 10.65 31.69
CA VAL A 36 -4.04 11.29 30.37
C VAL A 36 -2.86 11.07 29.41
N ARG A 37 -1.62 11.09 29.94
CA ARG A 37 -0.43 10.82 29.14
C ARG A 37 -0.37 9.38 28.64
N ASN A 38 -0.71 8.41 29.49
CA ASN A 38 -0.71 7.00 29.10
C ASN A 38 -1.88 6.69 28.15
N GLN A 39 -3.05 7.28 28.38
CA GLN A 39 -4.19 7.19 27.47
C GLN A 39 -3.81 7.67 26.06
N SER A 40 -3.21 8.87 25.97
CA SER A 40 -2.74 9.41 24.69
C SER A 40 -1.66 8.53 24.05
N ALA A 41 -0.70 8.02 24.84
CA ALA A 41 0.36 7.15 24.33
C ALA A 41 -0.17 5.82 23.78
N PHE A 42 -1.24 5.29 24.36
CA PHE A 42 -1.94 4.09 23.88
C PHE A 42 -3.14 4.41 23.01
N LEU A 43 -3.19 5.59 22.40
CA LEU A 43 -4.22 6.01 21.44
C LEU A 43 -5.66 5.81 21.94
N HIS A 44 -5.87 6.03 23.24
CA HIS A 44 -7.15 5.83 23.92
C HIS A 44 -7.73 4.41 23.78
N ALA A 45 -6.88 3.38 23.77
CA ALA A 45 -7.28 1.97 23.76
C ALA A 45 -8.16 1.55 24.97
N ASP A 46 -8.32 2.40 25.97
CA ASP A 46 -9.27 2.24 27.07
C ASP A 46 -10.72 2.55 26.69
N LEU A 47 -10.95 3.26 25.57
CA LEU A 47 -12.29 3.60 25.10
C LEU A 47 -12.93 2.45 24.30
N PRO A 48 -14.18 2.06 24.59
CA PRO A 48 -14.88 1.00 23.85
C PRO A 48 -15.06 1.27 22.35
N SER A 49 -15.06 2.55 21.96
CA SER A 49 -15.17 2.99 20.57
C SER A 49 -13.88 2.88 19.77
N CYS A 50 -12.74 2.70 20.44
CA CYS A 50 -11.44 2.58 19.78
C CYS A 50 -11.20 1.12 19.39
N GLN A 51 -11.26 0.82 18.09
CA GLN A 51 -10.92 -0.48 17.55
C GLN A 51 -9.40 -0.59 17.36
N TYR A 52 -8.69 -1.10 18.36
CA TYR A 52 -7.28 -1.50 18.21
C TYR A 52 -7.11 -2.98 18.50
N SER A 53 -6.41 -3.68 17.61
CA SER A 53 -5.84 -4.99 17.94
C SER A 53 -4.71 -4.77 18.94
N VAL A 54 -4.84 -5.40 20.10
CA VAL A 54 -3.91 -5.31 21.23
C VAL A 54 -2.49 -5.82 20.86
N ALA A 55 -2.36 -6.51 19.72
CA ALA A 55 -1.10 -7.02 19.19
C ALA A 55 -0.35 -6.07 18.23
N SER A 56 -0.94 -4.94 17.84
CA SER A 56 -0.50 -4.23 16.62
C SER A 56 0.44 -3.04 16.83
N PHE A 57 0.70 -2.57 18.05
CA PHE A 57 1.66 -1.46 18.21
C PHE A 57 2.56 -1.56 19.45
N TYR A 58 3.84 -1.31 19.19
CA TYR A 58 4.96 -1.31 20.12
C TYR A 58 5.45 0.13 20.35
N LEU A 59 5.54 0.55 21.60
CA LEU A 59 6.16 1.82 21.98
C LEU A 59 7.61 1.62 22.43
N ASP A 60 8.45 2.63 22.21
CA ASP A 60 9.83 2.61 22.71
C ASP A 60 9.87 2.66 24.24
N ALA A 61 10.69 1.79 24.82
CA ALA A 61 10.83 1.66 26.25
C ALA A 61 12.27 1.39 26.68
N ARG A 62 12.54 1.73 27.94
CA ARG A 62 13.76 1.34 28.66
C ARG A 62 13.40 0.98 30.09
N TYR A 63 14.12 0.03 30.65
CA TYR A 63 13.93 -0.36 32.05
C TYR A 63 15.10 0.12 32.90
N ILE A 64 14.82 1.00 33.84
CA ILE A 64 15.79 1.57 34.78
C ILE A 64 15.43 1.11 36.18
N ARG A 65 16.39 0.53 36.90
CA ARG A 65 16.26 0.13 38.30
C ARG A 65 17.38 0.77 39.11
N ASN A 66 17.01 1.45 40.20
CA ASN A 66 17.96 2.12 41.10
C ASN A 66 18.96 3.05 40.38
N GLY A 67 18.48 3.76 39.34
CA GLY A 67 19.30 4.67 38.54
C GLY A 67 20.18 3.99 37.48
N VAL A 68 20.18 2.66 37.39
CA VAL A 68 20.92 1.89 36.37
C VAL A 68 19.95 1.41 35.30
N GLU A 69 20.26 1.69 34.03
CA GLU A 69 19.53 1.14 32.90
C GLU A 69 19.86 -0.36 32.76
N ILE A 70 18.88 -1.22 33.05
CA ILE A 70 19.02 -2.68 32.97
C ILE A 70 18.68 -3.16 31.56
N ILE A 71 17.68 -2.57 30.91
CA ILE A 71 17.28 -2.93 29.55
C ILE A 71 17.21 -1.67 28.70
N LYS A 72 18.10 -1.61 27.70
CA LYS A 72 18.14 -0.58 26.67
C LYS A 72 17.39 -1.06 25.42
N GLY A 73 16.70 -0.14 24.74
CA GLY A 73 16.05 -0.42 23.44
C GLY A 73 14.94 -1.48 23.54
N ALA A 74 14.22 -1.51 24.66
CA ALA A 74 13.05 -2.36 24.78
C ALA A 74 11.88 -1.78 23.97
N LYS A 75 10.91 -2.63 23.68
CA LYS A 75 9.59 -2.21 23.22
C LYS A 75 8.55 -2.60 24.26
N ILE A 76 7.48 -1.85 24.38
CA ILE A 76 6.34 -2.18 25.23
C ILE A 76 5.11 -2.36 24.36
N TYR A 77 4.34 -3.42 24.60
CA TYR A 77 3.07 -3.66 23.94
C TYR A 77 1.95 -3.80 24.97
N LEU A 78 0.75 -3.44 24.55
CA LEU A 78 -0.46 -3.53 25.35
C LEU A 78 -0.92 -4.99 25.39
N ILE A 79 -1.37 -5.49 26.54
CA ILE A 79 -1.96 -6.82 26.72
C ILE A 79 -3.46 -6.69 26.93
N GLY A 80 -3.89 -5.62 27.61
CA GLY A 80 -5.29 -5.34 27.84
C GLY A 80 -5.48 -4.02 28.59
N THR A 81 -6.72 -3.55 28.55
CA THR A 81 -7.17 -2.36 29.27
C THR A 81 -8.21 -2.78 30.30
N SER A 82 -7.99 -2.35 31.55
CA SER A 82 -8.97 -2.43 32.64
C SER A 82 -8.94 -1.08 33.37
N ASP A 83 -8.91 -1.06 34.70
CA ASP A 83 -8.66 0.15 35.49
C ASP A 83 -7.22 0.68 35.31
N VAL A 84 -6.34 -0.14 34.72
CA VAL A 84 -4.95 0.16 34.37
C VAL A 84 -4.64 -0.33 32.96
N PHE A 85 -3.55 0.18 32.38
CA PHE A 85 -2.98 -0.39 31.16
C PHE A 85 -2.08 -1.57 31.54
N GLU A 86 -2.49 -2.77 31.14
CA GLU A 86 -1.69 -3.98 31.32
C GLU A 86 -0.76 -4.16 30.13
N THR A 87 0.54 -4.18 30.36
CA THR A 87 1.56 -4.14 29.31
C THR A 87 2.64 -5.18 29.54
N ALA A 88 3.42 -5.52 28.51
CA ALA A 88 4.67 -6.25 28.68
C ALA A 88 5.80 -5.59 27.91
N LEU A 89 7.00 -5.64 28.48
CA LEU A 89 8.24 -5.27 27.81
C LEU A 89 8.74 -6.46 26.99
N ILE A 90 9.18 -6.22 25.76
CA ILE A 90 10.00 -7.11 24.96
C ILE A 90 11.36 -6.49 24.69
N TRP A 91 12.41 -7.30 24.59
CA TRP A 91 13.76 -6.82 24.24
C TRP A 91 14.60 -7.86 23.52
N GLY A 92 15.68 -7.40 22.89
CA GLY A 92 16.56 -8.24 22.04
C GLY A 92 16.03 -8.33 20.62
N ASN A 93 16.36 -9.41 19.89
CA ASN A 93 16.12 -9.51 18.45
C ASN A 93 14.66 -9.29 18.03
N ALA A 94 13.69 -9.57 18.91
CA ALA A 94 12.30 -9.40 18.56
C ALA A 94 11.84 -7.94 18.42
N THR A 95 12.56 -6.99 19.02
CA THR A 95 12.26 -5.55 18.83
C THR A 95 12.48 -5.11 17.39
N GLN A 96 13.29 -5.87 16.62
CA GLN A 96 13.53 -5.60 15.22
C GLN A 96 12.28 -5.79 14.35
N PHE A 97 11.32 -6.63 14.78
CA PHE A 97 10.05 -6.84 14.06
C PHE A 97 8.98 -5.80 14.41
N SER A 98 9.30 -4.81 15.24
CA SER A 98 8.32 -3.79 15.64
C SER A 98 7.84 -2.93 14.47
N SER A 99 8.69 -2.68 13.46
CA SER A 99 8.28 -1.95 12.25
C SER A 99 7.24 -2.73 11.44
N ILE A 100 7.43 -4.04 11.26
CA ILE A 100 6.45 -4.90 10.57
C ILE A 100 5.10 -4.85 11.27
N ALA A 101 5.09 -4.98 12.60
CA ALA A 101 3.85 -4.98 13.38
C ALA A 101 3.17 -3.61 13.42
N ASN A 102 3.92 -2.55 13.72
CA ASN A 102 3.40 -1.19 13.88
C ASN A 102 2.88 -0.59 12.58
N GLU A 103 3.56 -0.87 11.47
CA GLU A 103 3.20 -0.35 10.15
C GLU A 103 2.23 -1.30 9.41
N GLU A 104 1.81 -2.40 10.05
CA GLU A 104 0.95 -3.44 9.46
C GLU A 104 1.44 -3.90 8.09
N LYS A 105 2.77 -4.06 7.94
CA LYS A 105 3.40 -4.34 6.65
C LYS A 105 2.83 -5.61 6.03
N LYS A 106 2.42 -5.49 4.76
CA LYS A 106 1.97 -6.58 3.92
C LYS A 106 3.14 -7.13 3.10
N LEU A 107 2.91 -8.27 2.47
CA LEU A 107 3.90 -8.91 1.61
C LEU A 107 4.39 -7.99 0.47
N GLN A 108 3.49 -7.15 -0.05
CA GLN A 108 3.76 -6.14 -1.06
C GLN A 108 4.63 -4.96 -0.58
N ASP A 109 4.84 -4.83 0.73
CA ASP A 109 5.64 -3.75 1.34
C ASP A 109 7.08 -4.21 1.68
N LEU A 110 7.43 -5.48 1.40
CA LEU A 110 8.79 -6.00 1.57
C LEU A 110 9.71 -5.50 0.45
N LYS A 111 10.91 -5.02 0.80
CA LYS A 111 11.85 -4.42 -0.17
C LYS A 111 12.95 -5.40 -0.57
N GLU A 112 13.29 -5.47 -1.86
CA GLU A 112 14.50 -6.18 -2.30
C GLU A 112 15.75 -5.40 -1.92
N ARG A 113 16.65 -6.02 -1.16
CA ARG A 113 17.91 -5.38 -0.78
C ARG A 113 19.15 -5.89 -1.53
N TRP A 114 19.06 -7.02 -2.25
CA TRP A 114 20.26 -7.75 -2.73
C TRP A 114 20.75 -7.41 -4.14
N HIS A 115 19.95 -6.78 -5.01
CA HIS A 115 20.36 -6.62 -6.42
C HIS A 115 21.03 -5.28 -6.79
N TYR A 116 21.16 -4.32 -5.87
CA TYR A 116 21.35 -2.91 -6.26
C TYR A 116 22.61 -2.19 -5.74
N GLU A 117 23.64 -2.91 -5.32
CA GLU A 117 24.98 -2.28 -5.21
C GLU A 117 25.67 -2.07 -6.58
N SER A 118 25.12 -2.55 -7.71
CA SER A 118 25.91 -2.59 -8.96
C SER A 118 25.35 -1.97 -10.24
N GLN A 119 24.12 -1.44 -10.32
CA GLN A 119 23.64 -0.87 -11.60
C GLN A 119 22.74 0.38 -11.41
N GLY A 120 23.34 1.55 -11.66
CA GLY A 120 22.75 2.81 -12.14
C GLY A 120 21.31 3.23 -11.73
N ASN A 121 21.24 4.32 -10.95
CA ASN A 121 20.18 5.35 -10.90
C ASN A 121 18.69 4.98 -10.72
N ASP A 122 18.33 3.73 -10.43
CA ASP A 122 17.00 3.39 -9.90
C ASP A 122 17.18 2.77 -8.50
N PRO A 123 16.81 3.46 -7.40
CA PRO A 123 17.19 3.02 -6.06
C PRO A 123 16.52 1.73 -5.60
N PHE A 124 15.44 1.27 -6.24
CA PHE A 124 14.74 0.01 -5.92
C PHE A 124 13.96 -0.50 -7.15
N PRO A 125 14.18 -1.73 -7.66
CA PRO A 125 13.25 -2.32 -8.61
C PRO A 125 12.02 -2.73 -7.80
N ASP A 126 10.93 -2.03 -7.99
CA ASP A 126 9.67 -2.49 -7.43
C ASP A 126 9.30 -3.84 -8.06
N TYR A 127 9.03 -4.83 -7.21
CA TYR A 127 8.46 -6.08 -7.69
C TYR A 127 7.08 -5.80 -8.26
N TYR A 128 6.87 -6.15 -9.54
CA TYR A 128 5.53 -6.34 -10.06
C TYR A 128 5.40 -7.74 -10.65
N ILE A 129 4.28 -8.37 -10.35
CA ILE A 129 3.96 -9.68 -10.89
C ILE A 129 2.86 -9.49 -11.91
N GLU A 130 3.19 -9.78 -13.16
CA GLU A 130 2.17 -9.88 -14.18
C GLU A 130 1.34 -11.13 -13.94
N TRP A 131 0.08 -10.92 -13.59
CA TRP A 131 -0.93 -11.98 -13.55
C TRP A 131 -1.26 -12.41 -14.98
N ASN A 132 -0.45 -13.31 -15.53
CA ASN A 132 -0.55 -13.74 -16.92
C ASN A 132 -0.80 -15.26 -16.99
N SER A 133 -2.00 -15.64 -17.45
CA SER A 133 -2.38 -17.05 -17.69
C SER A 133 -1.57 -17.72 -18.81
N GLY A 134 -0.85 -16.95 -19.63
CA GLY A 134 -0.04 -17.42 -20.74
C GLY A 134 1.44 -17.63 -20.43
N LYS A 135 1.93 -17.32 -19.20
CA LYS A 135 3.30 -17.72 -18.83
C LYS A 135 3.34 -19.24 -18.65
N ASN A 136 4.24 -19.89 -19.40
CA ASN A 136 4.39 -21.35 -19.34
C ASN A 136 4.69 -21.79 -17.90
N VAL A 137 3.97 -22.82 -17.46
CA VAL A 137 3.93 -23.44 -16.12
C VAL A 137 5.24 -24.13 -15.72
N SER A 138 6.38 -23.76 -16.31
CA SER A 138 7.60 -24.57 -16.29
C SER A 138 8.85 -23.74 -16.04
N GLN A 139 8.96 -23.16 -14.85
CA GLN A 139 10.20 -22.52 -14.39
C GLN A 139 10.39 -22.73 -12.87
N TYR A 140 10.06 -23.93 -12.38
CA TYR A 140 10.34 -24.36 -11.00
C TYR A 140 11.84 -24.29 -10.65
N ASP A 141 12.70 -24.34 -11.67
CA ASP A 141 14.15 -24.48 -11.60
C ASP A 141 14.94 -23.26 -12.10
N SER A 142 14.33 -22.32 -12.83
CA SER A 142 15.04 -21.18 -13.40
C SER A 142 14.94 -19.94 -12.52
N HIS A 143 15.63 -19.92 -11.37
CA HIS A 143 16.05 -18.72 -10.61
C HIS A 143 15.03 -17.58 -10.40
N GLY A 144 13.73 -17.82 -10.64
CA GLY A 144 12.69 -16.82 -10.53
C GLY A 144 12.09 -16.88 -9.14
N ASP A 145 12.03 -15.74 -8.48
CA ASP A 145 11.43 -15.60 -7.14
C ASP A 145 9.91 -15.84 -7.16
N PHE A 146 9.29 -15.68 -8.33
CA PHE A 146 7.86 -15.86 -8.59
C PHE A 146 7.62 -17.01 -9.56
N PHE A 147 6.64 -17.85 -9.25
CA PHE A 147 6.24 -18.96 -10.13
C PHE A 147 4.74 -19.26 -10.04
N PHE A 148 4.20 -19.96 -11.05
CA PHE A 148 2.82 -20.42 -11.06
C PHE A 148 2.77 -21.89 -10.63
N PRO A 149 2.23 -22.23 -9.43
CA PRO A 149 2.22 -23.60 -8.95
C PRO A 149 1.28 -24.46 -9.81
N LYS A 150 1.81 -25.58 -10.34
CA LYS A 150 1.03 -26.58 -11.05
C LYS A 150 0.32 -27.48 -10.05
N VAL A 151 -0.86 -27.06 -9.59
CA VAL A 151 -1.73 -27.92 -8.78
C VAL A 151 -2.69 -28.64 -9.71
N ASN A 152 -2.69 -29.98 -9.70
CA ASN A 152 -3.69 -30.76 -10.39
C ASN A 152 -5.01 -30.70 -9.59
N TYR A 153 -5.85 -29.73 -9.91
CA TYR A 153 -7.20 -29.57 -9.33
C TYR A 153 -8.24 -30.55 -9.91
N ASN A 154 -7.82 -31.59 -10.65
CA ASN A 154 -8.70 -32.46 -11.47
C ASN A 154 -9.54 -31.67 -12.49
N ILE A 155 -9.01 -30.54 -12.96
CA ILE A 155 -9.66 -29.74 -13.98
C ILE A 155 -9.35 -30.33 -15.36
N ARG A 156 -10.31 -30.27 -16.28
CA ARG A 156 -10.18 -30.94 -17.58
C ARG A 156 -9.08 -30.26 -18.37
N SER A 157 -8.31 -31.04 -19.12
CA SER A 157 -7.24 -30.54 -20.00
C SER A 157 -7.72 -29.58 -21.11
N ALA A 158 -9.03 -29.48 -21.32
CA ALA A 158 -9.65 -28.54 -22.26
C ALA A 158 -9.82 -27.13 -21.69
N ASP A 159 -9.76 -26.96 -20.36
CA ASP A 159 -9.97 -25.67 -19.69
C ASP A 159 -8.65 -24.89 -19.67
N LYS A 160 -8.40 -24.10 -20.72
CA LYS A 160 -7.13 -23.38 -20.94
C LYS A 160 -7.06 -22.00 -20.27
N ASP A 161 -8.19 -21.47 -19.78
CA ASP A 161 -8.34 -20.10 -19.28
C ASP A 161 -8.44 -20.02 -17.75
N LEU A 162 -7.81 -20.95 -17.03
CA LEU A 162 -7.85 -20.94 -15.57
C LEU A 162 -6.79 -19.98 -15.01
N PRO A 163 -7.18 -18.97 -14.22
CA PRO A 163 -6.23 -18.08 -13.59
C PRO A 163 -5.49 -18.83 -12.48
N TYR A 164 -4.26 -19.26 -12.73
CA TYR A 164 -3.37 -19.73 -11.68
C TYR A 164 -2.90 -18.51 -10.87
N HIS A 165 -3.09 -18.54 -9.57
CA HIS A 165 -2.51 -17.54 -8.67
C HIS A 165 -0.98 -17.71 -8.68
N PRO A 166 -0.19 -16.65 -8.93
CA PRO A 166 1.25 -16.72 -8.73
C PRO A 166 1.55 -17.04 -7.27
N ALA A 167 2.69 -17.66 -7.02
CA ALA A 167 3.17 -18.00 -5.69
C ALA A 167 4.64 -17.59 -5.53
N VAL A 168 5.03 -17.34 -4.30
CA VAL A 168 6.41 -17.07 -3.87
C VAL A 168 6.91 -18.17 -2.95
N LYS A 169 8.22 -18.40 -2.93
CA LYS A 169 8.83 -19.33 -1.97
C LYS A 169 8.77 -18.77 -0.56
N ALA A 170 8.53 -19.62 0.44
CA ALA A 170 8.57 -19.20 1.83
C ALA A 170 9.96 -18.65 2.22
N THR A 171 11.03 -19.19 1.66
CA THR A 171 12.40 -18.71 1.91
C THR A 171 12.64 -17.31 1.38
N TRP A 172 12.09 -16.98 0.21
CA TRP A 172 12.19 -15.63 -0.36
C TRP A 172 11.59 -14.60 0.61
N ILE A 173 10.41 -14.88 1.19
CA ILE A 173 9.79 -14.01 2.19
C ILE A 173 10.68 -13.86 3.43
N LEU A 174 11.22 -14.97 3.93
CA LEU A 174 12.08 -14.96 5.12
C LEU A 174 13.39 -14.21 4.87
N GLU A 175 13.97 -14.30 3.68
CA GLU A 175 15.16 -13.54 3.27
C GLU A 175 14.86 -12.04 3.25
N HIS A 176 13.71 -11.62 2.72
CA HIS A 176 13.30 -10.22 2.69
C HIS A 176 13.02 -9.66 4.08
N ILE A 177 12.32 -10.41 4.92
CA ILE A 177 12.13 -10.04 6.34
C ILE A 177 13.48 -9.97 7.05
N SER A 178 14.36 -10.92 6.80
CA SER A 178 15.72 -10.98 7.37
C SER A 178 16.48 -9.69 7.08
N LEU A 179 16.44 -9.27 5.83
CA LEU A 179 17.08 -8.04 5.40
C LEU A 179 16.43 -6.84 6.06
N ASP A 180 15.15 -6.61 5.78
CA ASP A 180 14.40 -5.42 6.19
C ASP A 180 14.47 -5.13 7.69
N ASN A 181 14.68 -6.16 8.51
CA ASN A 181 14.70 -6.06 9.95
C ASN A 181 16.08 -6.35 10.57
N ASP A 182 17.12 -6.57 9.76
CA ASP A 182 18.47 -6.89 10.26
C ASP A 182 18.45 -8.07 11.25
N VAL A 183 17.77 -9.15 10.85
CA VAL A 183 17.64 -10.40 11.62
C VAL A 183 18.12 -11.56 10.78
N ILE A 184 18.68 -12.60 11.40
CA ILE A 184 19.11 -13.81 10.68
C ILE A 184 18.21 -14.97 11.11
N PHE A 185 17.56 -15.61 10.14
CA PHE A 185 16.85 -16.87 10.37
C PHE A 185 17.80 -18.05 10.22
N ILE A 186 17.94 -18.84 11.29
CA ILE A 186 18.80 -20.02 11.32
C ILE A 186 17.91 -21.24 11.48
N PHE A 187 17.89 -22.09 10.45
CA PHE A 187 17.14 -23.35 10.46
C PHE A 187 18.09 -24.54 10.40
N PRO A 188 17.82 -25.64 11.13
CA PRO A 188 18.53 -26.88 10.88
C PRO A 188 18.24 -27.40 9.47
N SER A 189 19.17 -28.18 8.90
CA SER A 189 19.16 -28.55 7.48
C SER A 189 17.86 -29.24 7.03
N GLU A 190 17.24 -30.04 7.88
CA GLU A 190 15.98 -30.73 7.57
C GLU A 190 14.81 -29.74 7.40
N GLN A 191 14.70 -28.74 8.29
CA GLN A 191 13.66 -27.72 8.22
C GLN A 191 13.91 -26.76 7.04
N GLN A 192 15.17 -26.44 6.76
CA GLN A 192 15.53 -25.66 5.57
C GLN A 192 15.08 -26.37 4.28
N ALA A 193 15.27 -27.68 4.20
CA ALA A 193 14.84 -28.47 3.05
C ALA A 193 13.31 -28.50 2.87
N VAL A 194 12.55 -28.41 3.98
CA VAL A 194 11.08 -28.27 3.93
C VAL A 194 10.69 -26.86 3.51
N LEU A 195 11.29 -25.82 4.09
CA LEU A 195 11.03 -24.41 3.76
C LEU A 195 11.27 -24.11 2.28
N ASN A 196 12.34 -24.68 1.70
CA ASN A 196 12.66 -24.55 0.28
C ASN A 196 11.57 -25.12 -0.65
N LYS A 197 10.69 -25.99 -0.14
CA LYS A 197 9.57 -26.60 -0.89
C LYS A 197 8.22 -25.92 -0.61
N LEU A 198 8.15 -25.06 0.41
CA LEU A 198 6.93 -24.35 0.77
C LEU A 198 6.76 -23.11 -0.11
N PHE A 199 5.52 -22.88 -0.53
CA PHE A 199 5.15 -21.72 -1.32
C PHE A 199 3.86 -21.12 -0.82
N ILE A 200 3.76 -19.80 -0.98
CA ILE A 200 2.63 -19.01 -0.50
C ILE A 200 1.96 -18.40 -1.74
N PRO A 201 0.70 -18.77 -2.03
CA PRO A 201 -0.03 -18.19 -3.15
C PRO A 201 -0.36 -16.74 -2.87
N LEU A 202 -0.25 -15.92 -3.91
CA LEU A 202 -0.61 -14.51 -3.87
C LEU A 202 -2.09 -14.38 -4.22
N LEU A 203 -2.88 -13.96 -3.24
CA LEU A 203 -4.34 -13.92 -3.35
C LEU A 203 -4.85 -12.56 -3.83
N THR A 204 -4.08 -11.50 -3.59
CA THR A 204 -4.43 -10.12 -3.93
C THR A 204 -3.66 -9.64 -5.14
N ARG A 205 -4.32 -8.85 -5.99
CA ARG A 205 -3.73 -8.20 -7.17
C ARG A 205 -3.29 -6.76 -6.92
N ASN A 206 -3.34 -6.32 -5.66
CA ASN A 206 -2.95 -4.97 -5.29
C ASN A 206 -1.43 -4.87 -5.26
N ASP A 207 -0.92 -3.85 -5.93
CA ASP A 207 0.48 -3.51 -5.86
C ASP A 207 0.81 -2.72 -4.58
N GLY A 208 2.10 -2.62 -4.26
CA GLY A 208 2.61 -1.81 -3.17
C GLY A 208 2.37 -0.31 -3.42
N LEU A 209 2.22 0.47 -2.34
CA LEU A 209 1.97 1.92 -2.44
C LEU A 209 3.10 2.64 -3.18
N GLU A 210 4.36 2.30 -2.89
CA GLU A 210 5.54 2.90 -3.51
C GLU A 210 5.57 2.65 -5.03
N PHE A 211 5.26 1.43 -5.48
CA PHE A 211 5.15 1.12 -6.90
C PHE A 211 3.99 1.87 -7.56
N SER A 212 2.85 1.97 -6.88
CA SER A 212 1.72 2.76 -7.37
C SER A 212 2.12 4.23 -7.58
N GLN A 213 2.80 4.81 -6.59
CA GLN A 213 3.28 6.19 -6.62
C GLN A 213 4.32 6.43 -7.72
N LYS A 214 5.26 5.51 -7.93
CA LYS A 214 6.25 5.59 -9.02
C LYS A 214 5.60 5.62 -10.40
N ASN A 215 4.44 4.99 -10.54
CA ASN A 215 3.69 4.95 -11.79
C ASN A 215 2.63 6.06 -11.90
N GLU A 216 2.57 7.03 -10.97
CA GLU A 216 1.63 8.16 -11.04
C GLU A 216 1.84 9.01 -12.30
N LEU A 217 0.73 9.55 -12.81
CA LEU A 217 0.72 10.40 -13.99
C LEU A 217 0.37 11.85 -13.64
N TRP A 218 1.36 12.73 -13.78
CA TRP A 218 1.18 14.18 -13.57
C TRP A 218 0.77 14.91 -14.85
N LEU A 219 -0.50 15.28 -15.00
CA LEU A 219 -0.99 15.97 -16.20
C LEU A 219 -1.16 17.47 -15.99
N ASN A 220 -0.48 18.27 -16.81
CA ASN A 220 -0.64 19.73 -16.83
C ASN A 220 -1.60 20.12 -17.96
N ALA A 221 -2.72 20.76 -17.63
CA ALA A 221 -3.65 21.25 -18.64
C ALA A 221 -2.96 22.32 -19.49
N LYS A 222 -3.05 22.18 -20.82
CA LYS A 222 -2.35 23.05 -21.78
C LYS A 222 -3.29 23.72 -22.76
N TYR A 223 -4.30 23.00 -23.19
CA TYR A 223 -5.23 23.43 -24.22
C TYR A 223 -6.64 22.93 -23.91
N TYR A 224 -7.64 23.58 -24.46
CA TYR A 224 -9.02 23.11 -24.37
C TYR A 224 -9.73 23.34 -25.70
N LEU A 225 -10.70 22.48 -26.00
CA LEU A 225 -11.51 22.59 -27.21
C LEU A 225 -12.97 22.76 -26.83
N ASN A 226 -13.60 23.81 -27.37
CA ASN A 226 -15.02 24.04 -27.23
C ASN A 226 -15.72 23.63 -28.53
N GLN A 227 -16.45 22.51 -28.50
CA GLN A 227 -17.18 21.97 -29.65
C GLN A 227 -18.54 22.69 -29.89
N GLY A 228 -18.82 23.77 -29.17
CA GLY A 228 -20.06 24.55 -29.26
C GLY A 228 -21.21 23.92 -28.48
N THR A 229 -21.63 22.71 -28.87
CA THR A 229 -22.63 21.90 -28.15
C THR A 229 -21.97 20.66 -27.57
N GLY A 230 -21.74 20.66 -26.26
CA GLY A 230 -21.14 19.53 -25.54
C GLY A 230 -20.22 19.98 -24.40
N PRO A 231 -19.59 19.01 -23.70
CA PRO A 231 -18.57 19.33 -22.70
C PRO A 231 -17.35 19.99 -23.36
N ILE A 232 -16.67 20.86 -22.61
CA ILE A 232 -15.36 21.38 -23.01
C ILE A 232 -14.34 20.27 -22.79
N GLU A 233 -13.59 19.93 -23.82
CA GLU A 233 -12.53 18.93 -23.74
C GLU A 233 -11.24 19.57 -23.26
N LEU A 234 -10.57 18.94 -22.28
CA LEU A 234 -9.26 19.37 -21.78
C LEU A 234 -8.16 18.53 -22.40
N TYR A 235 -7.09 19.20 -22.81
CA TYR A 235 -5.89 18.61 -23.41
C TYR A 235 -4.67 18.99 -22.57
N PHE A 236 -3.80 18.02 -22.36
CA PHE A 236 -2.65 18.14 -21.46
C PHE A 236 -1.33 18.20 -22.23
N GLU A 237 -0.29 18.74 -21.59
CA GLU A 237 1.05 18.86 -22.17
C GLU A 237 1.53 17.54 -22.75
N ASN A 238 2.03 17.58 -23.99
CA ASN A 238 2.61 16.39 -24.60
C ASN A 238 3.89 16.00 -23.88
N LYS A 239 3.83 14.83 -23.27
CA LYS A 239 4.99 14.14 -22.71
C LYS A 239 4.95 12.68 -23.11
N GLU A 240 6.12 12.05 -23.11
CA GLU A 240 6.17 10.60 -23.13
C GLU A 240 5.79 10.09 -21.74
N TYR A 241 4.87 9.13 -21.71
CA TYR A 241 4.51 8.43 -20.50
C TYR A 241 4.12 7.00 -20.86
N SER A 242 4.77 6.07 -20.19
CA SER A 242 4.38 4.66 -20.14
C SER A 242 4.59 4.21 -18.71
N SER A 243 3.56 3.62 -18.13
CA SER A 243 3.64 2.99 -16.81
C SER A 243 3.25 1.52 -16.91
N TYR A 244 3.38 0.80 -15.80
CA TYR A 244 2.83 -0.53 -15.67
C TYR A 244 1.30 -0.54 -15.87
N TYR A 245 0.60 0.46 -15.34
CA TYR A 245 -0.87 0.53 -15.35
C TYR A 245 -1.47 1.03 -16.66
N GLY A 246 -0.73 1.82 -17.45
CA GLY A 246 -1.33 2.47 -18.60
C GLY A 246 -0.35 3.16 -19.55
N THR A 247 -0.94 3.75 -20.59
CA THR A 247 -0.28 4.65 -21.54
C THR A 247 -1.15 5.88 -21.74
N VAL A 248 -0.57 6.95 -22.27
CA VAL A 248 -1.34 8.14 -22.66
C VAL A 248 -1.81 8.03 -24.12
N ASN A 249 -3.04 8.46 -24.38
CA ASN A 249 -3.53 8.71 -25.73
C ASN A 249 -3.14 10.12 -26.15
N LYS A 250 -2.68 10.27 -27.39
CA LYS A 250 -2.28 11.56 -27.96
C LYS A 250 -3.21 11.93 -29.11
N SER A 251 -3.60 13.20 -29.15
CA SER A 251 -4.36 13.78 -30.25
C SER A 251 -3.57 14.93 -30.86
N SER A 252 -3.57 15.01 -32.19
CA SER A 252 -2.97 16.14 -32.92
C SER A 252 -4.06 17.14 -33.29
N LEU A 253 -3.89 18.36 -32.81
CA LEU A 253 -4.72 19.52 -33.10
C LEU A 253 -3.90 20.56 -33.89
N SER A 254 -4.54 21.62 -34.38
CA SER A 254 -3.85 22.71 -35.09
C SER A 254 -2.74 23.36 -34.27
N GLU A 255 -2.90 23.39 -32.94
CA GLU A 255 -2.00 24.02 -31.98
C GLU A 255 -0.85 23.10 -31.54
N GLY A 256 -0.87 21.83 -31.95
CA GLY A 256 0.15 20.86 -31.62
C GLY A 256 -0.42 19.48 -31.26
N THR A 257 0.48 18.59 -30.83
CA THR A 257 0.09 17.30 -30.26
C THR A 257 -0.07 17.45 -28.76
N PHE A 258 -1.14 16.87 -28.19
CA PHE A 258 -1.45 16.92 -26.77
C PHE A 258 -1.86 15.54 -26.27
N ILE A 259 -1.80 15.33 -24.95
CA ILE A 259 -2.43 14.17 -24.32
C ILE A 259 -3.93 14.45 -24.20
N SER A 260 -4.75 13.53 -24.70
CA SER A 260 -6.21 13.62 -24.70
C SER A 260 -6.87 12.64 -23.74
N GLY A 261 -6.12 11.68 -23.20
CA GLY A 261 -6.64 10.71 -22.24
C GLY A 261 -5.62 9.66 -21.84
N ILE A 262 -6.06 8.70 -21.05
CA ILE A 262 -5.24 7.59 -20.52
C ILE A 262 -5.90 6.27 -20.96
N LYS A 263 -5.09 5.35 -21.49
CA LYS A 263 -5.49 3.96 -21.77
C LYS A 263 -4.92 3.06 -20.70
N THR A 264 -5.78 2.36 -19.97
CA THR A 264 -5.40 1.34 -18.99
C THR A 264 -4.89 0.06 -19.70
N LYS A 265 -3.84 -0.57 -19.14
CA LYS A 265 -3.27 -1.82 -19.66
C LYS A 265 -3.92 -3.08 -19.07
N GLY A 266 -4.53 -2.95 -17.89
CA GLY A 266 -5.21 -4.03 -17.15
C GLY A 266 -6.72 -3.86 -17.11
N ASN A 267 -7.41 -4.96 -16.77
CA ASN A 267 -8.84 -4.94 -16.46
C ASN A 267 -9.06 -4.60 -14.99
N SER A 268 -10.21 -3.99 -14.70
CA SER A 268 -10.64 -3.65 -13.35
C SER A 268 -9.63 -2.79 -12.57
N ILE A 269 -8.99 -1.83 -13.26
CA ILE A 269 -8.11 -0.84 -12.63
C ILE A 269 -8.97 0.27 -12.05
N LYS A 270 -8.79 0.55 -10.76
CA LYS A 270 -9.34 1.75 -10.13
C LYS A 270 -8.36 2.90 -10.30
N LEU A 271 -8.88 4.06 -10.67
CA LEU A 271 -8.12 5.29 -10.80
C LEU A 271 -8.34 6.12 -9.54
N ASN A 272 -7.27 6.70 -9.01
CA ASN A 272 -7.35 7.71 -7.98
C ASN A 272 -6.87 9.03 -8.57
N ALA A 273 -7.68 10.08 -8.42
CA ALA A 273 -7.42 11.38 -9.01
C ALA A 273 -7.43 12.48 -7.93
N SER A 274 -6.42 13.34 -8.00
CA SER A 274 -6.32 14.58 -7.23
C SER A 274 -5.93 15.70 -8.16
N GLY A 275 -6.40 16.91 -7.91
CA GLY A 275 -6.04 18.05 -8.73
C GLY A 275 -6.83 19.31 -8.44
N LYS A 276 -6.40 20.38 -9.11
CA LYS A 276 -7.04 21.68 -9.09
C LYS A 276 -7.15 22.21 -10.51
N VAL A 277 -8.37 22.47 -10.94
CA VAL A 277 -8.67 23.05 -12.26
C VAL A 277 -9.42 24.35 -12.05
N SER A 278 -9.00 25.41 -12.74
CA SER A 278 -9.70 26.69 -12.72
C SER A 278 -10.04 27.11 -14.14
N ILE A 279 -11.31 27.41 -14.37
CA ILE A 279 -11.85 27.76 -15.68
C ILE A 279 -12.45 29.15 -15.61
N HIS A 280 -11.97 30.03 -16.49
CA HIS A 280 -12.64 31.29 -16.78
C HIS A 280 -13.72 31.06 -17.84
N THR A 281 -14.94 31.53 -17.60
CA THR A 281 -16.08 31.34 -18.50
C THR A 281 -16.95 32.57 -18.61
N LEU A 282 -17.65 32.68 -19.74
CA LEU A 282 -18.64 33.70 -20.03
C LEU A 282 -20.02 33.05 -20.15
N THR A 283 -20.92 33.31 -19.20
CA THR A 283 -22.27 32.74 -19.18
C THR A 283 -23.30 33.78 -18.73
N SER A 284 -24.48 33.76 -19.36
CA SER A 284 -25.62 34.62 -18.99
C SER A 284 -26.30 34.21 -17.68
N PHE A 285 -25.99 33.02 -17.16
CA PHE A 285 -26.53 32.49 -15.92
C PHE A 285 -25.42 32.17 -14.94
N TYR A 286 -25.71 32.33 -13.65
CA TYR A 286 -24.81 31.90 -12.59
C TYR A 286 -24.56 30.38 -12.70
N PRO A 287 -23.31 29.90 -12.81
CA PRO A 287 -23.01 28.51 -13.14
C PRO A 287 -23.12 27.56 -11.94
N SER A 288 -24.28 27.53 -11.28
CA SER A 288 -24.53 26.75 -10.05
C SER A 288 -24.44 25.23 -10.22
N ASN A 289 -24.45 24.74 -11.46
CA ASN A 289 -24.42 23.31 -11.80
C ASN A 289 -23.12 22.94 -12.53
N ALA A 290 -22.07 23.76 -12.40
CA ALA A 290 -20.79 23.46 -13.01
C ALA A 290 -20.18 22.19 -12.40
N ALA A 291 -19.78 21.26 -13.27
CA ALA A 291 -19.15 20.01 -12.87
C ALA A 291 -18.03 19.67 -13.85
N MET A 292 -16.98 19.03 -13.34
CA MET A 292 -15.95 18.39 -14.13
C MET A 292 -16.23 16.88 -14.15
N ILE A 293 -16.46 16.34 -15.34
CA ILE A 293 -16.85 14.95 -15.52
C ILE A 293 -15.76 14.22 -16.30
N ALA A 294 -15.29 13.11 -15.78
CA ALA A 294 -14.39 12.21 -16.48
C ALA A 294 -15.17 11.00 -17.00
N TYR A 295 -14.90 10.60 -18.23
CA TYR A 295 -15.58 9.48 -18.87
C TYR A 295 -14.60 8.35 -19.20
N TYR A 296 -15.09 7.12 -19.08
CA TYR A 296 -14.49 5.90 -19.57
C TYR A 296 -15.24 5.48 -20.84
N ILE A 297 -14.49 5.22 -21.91
CA ILE A 297 -15.09 4.78 -23.17
C ILE A 297 -14.98 3.25 -23.25
N GLU A 298 -16.12 2.56 -23.20
CA GLU A 298 -16.21 1.11 -23.38
C GLU A 298 -17.11 0.83 -24.58
N ASN A 299 -16.61 0.10 -25.58
CA ASN A 299 -17.37 -0.24 -26.80
C ASN A 299 -18.00 0.98 -27.53
N GLY A 300 -17.40 2.16 -27.39
CA GLY A 300 -17.89 3.41 -27.99
C GLY A 300 -18.92 4.16 -27.15
N GLU A 301 -19.27 3.65 -25.96
CA GLU A 301 -20.17 4.32 -25.01
C GLU A 301 -19.38 5.06 -23.93
N ASN A 302 -19.83 6.27 -23.58
CA ASN A 302 -19.26 7.07 -22.50
C ASN A 302 -19.89 6.68 -21.16
N ASN A 303 -19.08 6.13 -20.26
CA ASN A 303 -19.45 5.79 -18.89
C ASN A 303 -18.81 6.80 -17.93
N GLU A 304 -19.60 7.45 -17.09
CA GLU A 304 -19.08 8.40 -16.11
C GLU A 304 -18.19 7.69 -15.07
N ILE A 305 -16.99 8.21 -14.85
CA ILE A 305 -16.01 7.70 -13.88
C ILE A 305 -16.00 8.60 -12.63
N PHE A 306 -15.98 9.91 -12.86
CA PHE A 306 -15.88 10.92 -11.81
C PHE A 306 -16.82 12.08 -12.12
N ASN A 307 -17.46 12.61 -11.09
CA ASN A 307 -18.27 13.81 -11.15
C ASN A 307 -17.85 14.76 -10.03
N ILE A 308 -17.05 15.76 -10.39
CA ILE A 308 -16.44 16.68 -9.44
C ILE A 308 -17.18 18.00 -9.53
N GLY A 309 -17.91 18.34 -8.46
CA GLY A 309 -18.53 19.65 -8.31
C GLY A 309 -17.48 20.75 -8.14
N TYR A 310 -17.87 21.99 -8.41
CA TYR A 310 -17.02 23.14 -8.13
C TYR A 310 -16.81 23.31 -6.61
N THR A 311 -15.63 23.79 -6.26
CA THR A 311 -15.26 24.20 -4.90
C THR A 311 -15.56 25.69 -4.68
N ASP A 312 -15.35 26.51 -5.71
CA ASP A 312 -15.60 27.96 -5.64
C ASP A 312 -16.02 28.56 -6.99
N ILE A 313 -16.80 29.64 -6.94
CA ILE A 313 -17.21 30.45 -8.10
C ILE A 313 -17.02 31.93 -7.75
N ILE A 314 -16.14 32.60 -8.48
CA ILE A 314 -15.88 34.04 -8.32
C ILE A 314 -16.46 34.78 -9.53
N SER A 315 -17.39 35.71 -9.28
CA SER A 315 -17.87 36.63 -10.32
C SER A 315 -16.86 37.77 -10.53
N ASN A 316 -16.47 37.98 -11.78
CA ASN A 316 -15.60 39.09 -12.18
C ASN A 316 -16.41 40.32 -12.66
N GLY A 317 -17.74 40.30 -12.50
CA GLY A 317 -18.67 41.30 -13.01
C GLY A 317 -19.27 40.92 -14.38
N GLY A 318 -20.52 41.34 -14.59
CA GLY A 318 -21.28 40.99 -15.80
C GLY A 318 -21.49 39.47 -15.94
N ASN A 319 -21.25 38.94 -17.14
CA ASN A 319 -21.40 37.52 -17.46
C ASN A 319 -20.10 36.72 -17.26
N SER A 320 -19.12 37.24 -16.51
CA SER A 320 -17.77 36.68 -16.37
C SER A 320 -17.57 36.00 -15.03
N TYR A 321 -17.14 34.73 -15.05
CA TYR A 321 -16.95 33.90 -13.86
C TYR A 321 -15.64 33.11 -13.92
N ASN A 322 -14.99 32.97 -12.77
CA ASN A 322 -13.94 31.97 -12.56
C ASN A 322 -14.51 30.85 -11.70
N ILE A 323 -14.43 29.61 -12.17
CA ILE A 323 -14.91 28.42 -11.48
C ILE A 323 -13.71 27.56 -11.12
N THR A 324 -13.59 27.17 -9.85
CA THR A 324 -12.51 26.32 -9.36
C THR A 324 -13.05 24.97 -8.94
N PHE A 325 -12.41 23.90 -9.41
CA PHE A 325 -12.65 22.51 -9.03
C PHE A 325 -11.40 22.01 -8.31
N GLU A 326 -11.53 21.66 -7.05
CA GLU A 326 -10.46 21.10 -6.22
C GLU A 326 -10.93 19.77 -5.64
N PHE A 327 -10.13 18.73 -5.84
CA PHE A 327 -10.48 17.36 -5.48
C PHE A 327 -9.23 16.61 -5.05
N GLU A 328 -9.39 15.78 -4.02
CA GLU A 328 -8.29 15.03 -3.42
C GLU A 328 -8.75 13.59 -3.17
N GLY A 329 -8.01 12.63 -3.71
CA GLY A 329 -8.23 11.21 -3.41
C GLY A 329 -9.52 10.63 -4.01
N VAL A 330 -10.03 11.19 -5.12
CA VAL A 330 -11.27 10.69 -5.73
C VAL A 330 -11.00 9.37 -6.43
N GLU A 331 -11.56 8.28 -5.91
CA GLU A 331 -11.43 6.92 -6.44
C GLU A 331 -12.55 6.59 -7.43
N SER A 332 -12.21 5.95 -8.54
CA SER A 332 -13.17 5.50 -9.55
C SER A 332 -13.73 4.11 -9.24
N ASP A 333 -14.86 3.80 -9.86
CA ASP A 333 -15.20 2.40 -10.12
C ASP A 333 -14.13 1.71 -10.99
N SER A 334 -14.15 0.37 -10.99
CA SER A 334 -13.19 -0.45 -11.72
C SER A 334 -13.31 -0.26 -13.24
N VAL A 335 -12.23 0.17 -13.89
CA VAL A 335 -12.15 0.44 -15.33
C VAL A 335 -11.54 -0.75 -16.09
N ASN A 336 -12.14 -1.17 -17.20
CA ASN A 336 -11.65 -2.30 -18.00
C ASN A 336 -10.61 -1.88 -19.06
N LYS A 337 -9.83 -2.86 -19.54
CA LYS A 337 -8.90 -2.65 -20.65
C LYS A 337 -9.68 -2.49 -21.94
N ILE A 338 -9.38 -1.43 -22.68
CA ILE A 338 -9.86 -1.25 -24.05
C ILE A 338 -9.02 -2.16 -24.96
N ILE A 339 -9.64 -3.16 -25.59
CA ILE A 339 -9.01 -3.98 -26.63
C ILE A 339 -8.69 -3.08 -27.83
#